data_AF-A0A4R4CXM9-F1
#
_entry.id   AF-A0A4R4CXM9-F1
#
_cell.length_a   1.000
_cell.length_b   1.000
_cell.length_c   1.000
_cell.angle_alpha   90.00
_cell.angle_beta   90.00
_cell.angle_gamma   90.00
#
_symmetry.space_group_name_H-M   'P 1'
#
loop_
_entity.id
_entity.type
_entity.pdbx_description
1 polymer ?
#
loop_
_entity_poly.entity_id
_entity_poly.type
_entity_poly.pdbx_seq_one_letter_code
_entity_poly.pdbx_strand_id
1 'polypeptide(L)' 'MSPVTKQIVDMIDMLPENEQQLAFEFIKRMVLAWDSDFTKMTPFERDRLLKADKEVMAGEVVDHTEIDWN' A
#
# COMPACT_ATOMS: atom_id res chain seq x y z
N MET A 1 -7.68 -6.97 -4.09
CA MET A 1 -8.66 -6.19 -3.32
C MET A 1 -9.81 -7.07 -2.92
N SER A 2 -10.26 -7.00 -1.66
CA SER A 2 -11.46 -7.73 -1.24
C SER A 2 -12.72 -7.16 -1.93
N PRO A 3 -13.81 -7.94 -2.09
CA PRO A 3 -15.08 -7.42 -2.61
C PRO A 3 -15.62 -6.21 -1.82
N VAL A 4 -15.43 -6.23 -0.49
CA VAL A 4 -15.82 -5.13 0.41
C VAL A 4 -15.01 -3.86 0.12
N THR A 5 -13.70 -3.99 -0.11
CA THR A 5 -12.85 -2.84 -0.44
C THR A 5 -13.32 -2.15 -1.72
N LYS A 6 -13.72 -2.92 -2.74
CA LYS A 6 -14.24 -2.35 -4.00
C LYS A 6 -15.52 -1.55 -3.76
N GLN A 7 -16.47 -2.13 -3.03
CA GLN A 7 -17.73 -1.45 -2.71
C GLN A 7 -17.50 -0.14 -1.94
N ILE A 8 -16.56 -0.12 -0.99
CA ILE A 8 -16.22 1.11 -0.24
C ILE A 8 -15.65 2.16 -1.18
N VAL A 9 -14.74 1.79 -2.09
CA VAL A 9 -14.16 2.72 -3.06
C VAL A 9 -15.25 3.29 -3.98
N ASP A 10 -16.12 2.44 -4.52
CA ASP A 10 -17.22 2.85 -5.38
C ASP A 10 -18.18 3.80 -4.65
N MET A 11 -18.46 3.54 -3.37
CA MET A 11 -19.31 4.41 -2.54
C MET A 11 -18.66 5.78 -2.28
N ILE A 12 -17.34 5.82 -2.01
CA ILE A 12 -16.62 7.08 -1.78
C ILE A 12 -16.58 7.92 -3.06
N ASP A 13 -16.40 7.30 -4.22
CA ASP A 13 -16.33 7.99 -5.51
C ASP A 13 -17.62 8.72 -5.88
N MET A 14 -18.78 8.22 -5.41
CA MET A 14 -20.08 8.87 -5.60
C MET A 14 -20.32 10.09 -4.69
N LEU A 15 -19.48 10.31 -3.68
CA LEU A 15 -19.66 11.40 -2.72
C LEU A 15 -19.16 12.75 -3.29
N PRO A 16 -19.75 13.87 -2.87
CA PRO A 16 -19.18 15.20 -3.11
C PRO A 16 -17.77 15.35 -2.52
N GLU A 17 -16.95 16.24 -3.09
CA GLU A 17 -15.53 16.39 -2.75
C GLU A 17 -15.29 16.70 -1.25
N ASN A 18 -16.17 17.47 -0.62
CA ASN A 18 -16.08 17.77 0.82
C ASN A 18 -16.28 16.51 1.70
N GLU A 19 -17.18 15.61 1.29
CA GLU A 19 -17.44 14.36 2.00
C GLU A 19 -16.32 13.34 1.74
N GLN A 20 -15.71 13.36 0.55
CA GLN A 20 -14.52 12.55 0.25
C GLN A 20 -13.33 12.95 1.14
N GLN A 21 -13.12 14.24 1.37
CA GLN A 21 -12.08 14.72 2.29
C GLN A 21 -12.33 14.27 3.73
N LEU A 22 -13.59 14.30 4.19
CA LEU A 22 -13.95 13.80 5.51
C LEU A 22 -13.70 12.29 5.63
N ALA A 23 -14.11 11.51 4.62
CA ALA A 23 -13.86 10.07 4.56
C ALA A 23 -12.35 9.76 4.59
N PHE A 24 -11.54 10.53 3.85
CA PHE A 24 -10.09 10.39 3.85
C PHE A 24 -9.48 10.60 5.24
N GLU A 25 -9.81 11.70 5.91
CA GLU A 25 -9.29 11.98 7.26
C GLU A 25 -9.77 10.96 8.30
N PHE A 26 -10.99 10.43 8.15
CA PHE A 26 -11.50 9.37 9.00
C PHE A 26 -10.72 8.05 8.81
N ILE A 27 -10.56 7.60 7.57
CA ILE A 27 -9.81 6.39 7.23
C ILE A 27 -8.36 6.52 7.69
N LYS A 28 -7.72 7.68 7.48
CA LYS A 28 -6.36 7.98 7.94
C LYS A 28 -6.22 7.83 9.46
N ARG A 29 -7.18 8.31 10.24
CA ARG A 29 -7.19 8.11 11.70
C ARG A 29 -7.35 6.65 12.09
N MET A 30 -8.19 5.90 11.38
CA MET A 30 -8.33 4.45 11.60
C MET A 30 -7.03 3.70 11.32
N VAL A 31 -6.33 4.05 10.23
CA VAL A 31 -5.03 3.48 9.88
C VAL A 31 -3.99 3.81 10.95
N LEU A 32 -3.89 5.06 11.39
CA LEU A 32 -2.98 5.47 12.47
C LEU A 32 -3.28 4.79 13.81
N ALA A 33 -4.55 4.57 14.14
CA ALA A 33 -4.93 3.86 15.36
C ALA A 33 -4.63 2.35 15.27
N TRP A 34 -4.75 1.77 14.08
CA TRP A 34 -4.43 0.37 13.82
C TRP A 34 -2.92 0.13 13.74
N ASP A 35 -2.18 1.07 13.18
CA ASP A 35 -0.74 1.01 12.95
C ASP A 35 -0.10 2.40 13.14
N SER A 36 0.22 2.71 14.40
CA SER A 36 0.72 4.03 14.79
C SER A 36 2.16 4.29 14.36
N ASP A 37 2.94 3.23 14.17
CA ASP A 37 4.35 3.29 13.79
C ASP A 37 4.59 2.81 12.34
N PHE A 38 3.51 2.58 11.57
CA PHE A 38 3.56 2.10 10.18
C PHE A 38 4.36 0.81 9.99
N THR A 39 4.41 -0.03 11.02
CA THR A 39 5.20 -1.28 11.01
C THR A 39 4.40 -2.48 10.50
N LYS A 40 3.08 -2.35 10.37
CA LYS A 40 2.19 -3.45 9.96
C LYS A 40 2.10 -3.52 8.45
N MET A 41 2.63 -4.60 7.90
CA MET A 41 2.40 -4.94 6.50
C MET A 41 1.00 -5.49 6.25
N THR A 42 0.37 -4.98 5.21
CA THR A 42 -0.74 -5.66 4.57
C THR A 42 -0.30 -7.02 4.00
N PRO A 43 -1.20 -7.99 3.83
CA PRO A 43 -0.84 -9.29 3.24
C PRO A 43 -0.17 -9.19 1.87
N PHE A 44 -0.56 -8.18 1.08
CA PHE A 44 0.00 -7.93 -0.24
C PHE A 44 1.44 -7.38 -0.17
N GLU A 45 1.71 -6.44 0.73
CA GLU A 45 3.07 -5.94 0.94
C GLU A 45 3.98 -7.04 1.48
N ARG A 46 3.48 -7.89 2.37
CA ARG A 46 4.23 -9.05 2.85
C ARG A 46 4.61 -9.99 1.71
N ASP A 47 3.67 -10.31 0.81
CA ASP A 47 3.93 -11.18 -0.33
C ASP A 47 4.97 -10.57 -1.28
N ARG A 48 4.89 -9.25 -1.54
CA ARG A 48 5.92 -8.52 -2.30
C ARG A 48 7.29 -8.58 -1.63
N LEU A 49 7.35 -8.41 -0.31
CA LEU A 49 8.60 -8.44 0.44
C LEU A 49 9.23 -9.84 0.41
N LEU A 50 8.42 -10.89 0.57
CA LEU A 50 8.88 -12.27 0.42
C LEU A 50 9.36 -12.59 -1.00
N LYS A 51 8.73 -12.01 -2.02
CA LYS A 51 9.18 -12.14 -3.41
C LYS A 51 10.53 -11.45 -3.62
N ALA A 52 10.66 -10.22 -3.15
CA ALA A 52 11.91 -9.47 -3.24
C ALA A 52 13.06 -10.18 -2.50
N ASP A 53 12.80 -10.75 -1.33
CA ASP A 53 13.80 -11.50 -0.56
C ASP A 53 14.31 -12.73 -1.34
N LYS A 54 13.42 -13.43 -2.05
CA LYS A 54 13.80 -14.54 -2.94
C LYS A 54 14.63 -14.07 -4.14
N GLU A 55 14.28 -12.94 -4.75
CA GLU A 55 15.02 -12.35 -5.88
C GLU A 55 16.44 -11.95 -5.45
N VAL A 56 16.56 -11.35 -4.26
CA VAL A 56 17.86 -11.04 -3.64
C VAL A 56 18.69 -12.30 -3.41
N MET A 57 18.09 -13.34 -2.80
CA MET A 57 18.78 -14.62 -2.58
C MET A 57 19.18 -15.33 -3.87
N ALA A 58 18.39 -15.17 -4.93
CA ALA A 58 18.67 -15.73 -6.26
C ALA A 58 19.73 -14.93 -7.04
N GLY A 59 20.16 -13.76 -6.53
CA GLY A 59 21.09 -12.87 -7.22
C GLY A 59 20.46 -12.12 -8.40
N GLU A 60 19.12 -12.01 -8.43
CA GLU A 60 18.36 -11.25 -9.43
C GLU A 60 18.30 -9.75 -9.11
N VAL A 61 19.29 -9.26 -8.37
CA VAL A 61 19.47 -7.85 -8.01
C VAL A 61 20.70 -7.31 -8.70
N VAL A 62 20.57 -6.10 -9.26
CA VAL A 62 21.65 -5.38 -9.93
C VAL A 62 22.13 -4.28 -9.00
N ASP A 63 23.45 -4.10 -8.89
CA ASP A 63 23.99 -3.01 -8.08
C ASP A 63 23.63 -1.66 -8.71
N HIS A 64 23.36 -0.67 -7.87
CA HIS A 64 22.96 0.65 -8.33
C HIS A 64 24.01 1.29 -9.25
N THR A 65 25.29 0.97 -9.06
CA THR A 65 26.41 1.46 -9.88
C THR A 65 26.52 0.79 -11.26
N GLU A 66 25.86 -0.36 -11.45
CA GLU A 66 25.86 -1.13 -12.70
C GLU A 66 24.71 -0.72 -13.64
N ILE A 67 23.79 0.14 -13.19
CA ILE A 67 22.66 0.63 -13.99
C ILE A 67 23.09 1.92 -14.71
N ASP A 68 23.02 1.93 -16.05
CA ASP A 68 23.20 3.16 -16.85
C ASP A 68 21.91 4.00 -16.81
N TRP A 69 21.98 5.14 -16.15
CA TRP A 69 20.85 6.05 -15.92
C TRP A 69 20.80 7.22 -16.91
N ASN A 70 21.73 7.30 -17.87
CA ASN A 70 21.79 8.38 -18.86
C ASN A 70 20.64 8.32 -19.89
#